data_AF-A0A2V8M5G3-F1
#
_entry.id   AF-A0A2V8M5G3-F1
#
_cell.length_a   1.000
_cell.length_b   1.000
_cell.length_c   1.000
_cell.angle_alpha   90.00
_cell.angle_beta   90.00
_cell.angle_gamma   90.00
#
_symmetry.space_group_name_H-M   'P 1'
#
loop_
_entity.id
_entity.type
_entity.pdbx_description
1 polymer ?
#
loop_
_entity_poly.entity_id
_entity_poly.type
_entity_poly.pdbx_seq_one_letter_code
_entity_poly.pdbx_strand_id
1 'polypeptide(L)'
;MIVMKLRLVLSFLSVFLSLSLSADRTFTNCPQAWFSTANSETLDQGLGVNIHFTDPQPGEMKMIADAGFRWVRMDFVWDATERERGRYDFSAYDHLMQSLEQFKLRALFILDYGNALYGKPPRTEDARQAFARWAVAAAKHFAGRGVIWETYNEPNVP
;
A
#
# COMPACT_ATOMS: atom_id res chain seq x y z
N MET A 1 34.24 52.94 26.98
CA MET A 1 35.14 52.19 26.07
C MET A 1 35.28 50.69 26.42
N ILE A 2 35.33 50.31 27.71
CA ILE A 2 35.47 48.91 28.15
C ILE A 2 34.23 48.04 27.81
N VAL A 3 33.02 48.57 27.99
CA VAL A 3 31.75 47.84 27.71
C VAL A 3 31.58 47.48 26.22
N MET A 4 32.07 48.32 25.31
CA MET A 4 31.99 48.10 23.86
C MET A 4 32.95 46.98 23.40
N LYS A 5 34.12 46.87 24.04
CA LYS A 5 35.07 45.76 23.79
C LYS A 5 34.52 44.43 24.28
N LEU A 6 33.81 44.40 25.42
CA LEU A 6 33.22 43.18 25.97
C LEU A 6 32.09 42.64 25.08
N ARG A 7 31.23 43.51 24.53
CA ARG A 7 30.17 43.10 23.58
C ARG A 7 30.74 42.52 22.29
N LEU A 8 31.83 43.08 21.78
CA LEU A 8 32.49 42.58 20.58
C LEU A 8 33.06 41.17 20.83
N VAL A 9 33.75 40.97 21.95
CA VAL A 9 34.32 39.68 22.34
C VAL A 9 33.23 38.62 22.53
N LEU A 10 32.14 38.96 23.20
CA LEU A 10 31.00 38.04 23.39
C LEU A 10 30.31 37.69 22.06
N SER A 11 30.24 38.63 21.12
CA SER A 11 29.67 38.39 19.79
C SER A 11 30.56 37.46 18.97
N PHE A 12 31.88 37.66 18.97
CA PHE A 12 32.83 36.75 18.32
C PHE A 12 32.82 35.37 18.97
N LEU A 13 32.74 35.29 20.29
CA LEU A 13 32.66 34.03 21.02
C LEU A 13 31.35 33.28 20.69
N SER A 14 30.22 33.98 20.62
CA SER A 14 28.93 33.41 20.22
C SER A 14 28.94 32.87 18.79
N VAL A 15 29.51 33.62 17.84
CA VAL A 15 29.65 33.17 16.45
C VAL A 15 30.60 31.96 16.38
N PHE A 16 31.72 32.01 17.09
CA PHE A 16 32.68 30.91 17.11
C PHE A 16 32.08 29.64 17.73
N LEU A 17 31.36 29.74 18.84
CA LEU A 17 30.64 28.60 19.41
C LEU A 17 29.57 28.08 18.44
N SER A 18 28.79 28.95 17.81
CA SER A 18 27.73 28.56 16.86
C SER A 18 28.29 27.82 15.64
N LEU A 19 29.47 28.21 15.16
CA LEU A 19 30.14 27.55 14.03
C LEU A 19 30.90 26.28 14.46
N SER A 20 31.41 26.23 15.69
CA SER A 20 32.15 25.08 16.23
C SER A 20 31.23 23.97 16.75
N LEU A 21 29.99 24.32 17.12
CA LEU A 21 28.92 23.42 17.56
C LEU A 21 27.92 23.10 16.44
N SER A 22 28.26 23.34 15.16
CA SER A 22 27.46 22.72 14.10
C SER A 22 27.47 21.21 14.33
N ALA A 23 26.32 20.70 14.75
CA ALA A 23 26.08 19.33 15.18
C ALA A 23 26.24 18.31 14.04
N ASP A 24 26.61 18.77 12.85
CA ASP A 24 26.73 17.97 11.64
C ASP A 24 28.06 17.20 11.52
N ARG A 25 28.99 17.29 12.49
CA ARG A 25 30.24 16.52 12.42
C ARG A 25 30.17 15.08 12.94
N THR A 26 29.03 14.60 13.43
CA THR A 26 28.94 13.25 14.05
C THR A 26 27.87 12.32 13.50
N PHE A 27 27.46 12.42 12.23
CA PHE A 27 26.50 11.46 11.66
C PHE A 27 26.83 11.00 10.23
N THR A 28 28.02 10.47 9.99
CA THR A 28 28.27 9.61 8.81
C THR A 28 28.53 8.15 9.15
N ASN A 29 28.81 7.81 10.41
CA ASN A 29 29.00 6.43 10.89
C ASN A 29 27.89 6.02 11.85
N CYS A 30 26.65 5.92 11.36
CA CYS A 30 25.56 5.29 12.08
C CYS A 30 25.28 3.92 11.42
N PRO A 31 25.79 2.80 11.97
CA PRO A 31 25.56 1.47 11.41
C PRO A 31 24.07 1.07 11.41
N GLN A 32 23.25 1.69 12.28
CA GLN A 32 21.80 1.53 12.34
C GLN A 32 21.01 2.61 11.59
N ALA A 33 21.66 3.54 10.90
CA ALA A 33 20.92 4.50 10.10
C ALA A 33 20.19 3.77 8.97
N TRP A 34 18.98 4.23 8.69
CA TRP A 34 18.26 3.81 7.50
C TRP A 34 19.01 4.29 6.26
N PHE A 35 19.50 3.35 5.47
CA PHE A 35 20.00 3.62 4.13
C PHE A 35 18.88 3.32 3.14
N SER A 36 18.65 4.19 2.16
CA SER A 36 17.74 3.85 1.08
C SER A 36 18.29 2.63 0.35
N THR A 37 17.47 1.59 0.19
CA THR A 37 17.87 0.46 -0.64
C THR A 37 18.01 0.94 -2.09
N ALA A 38 19.08 0.51 -2.78
CA ALA A 38 19.35 0.92 -4.16
C ALA A 38 18.23 0.54 -5.15
N ASN A 39 17.29 -0.31 -4.73
CA ASN A 39 16.10 -0.74 -5.46
C ASN A 39 14.79 -0.38 -4.73
N SER A 40 14.79 0.62 -3.85
CA SER A 40 13.53 1.11 -3.28
C SER A 40 12.64 1.58 -4.42
N GLU A 41 11.36 1.17 -4.41
CA GLU A 41 10.37 1.76 -5.31
C GLU A 41 10.42 3.28 -5.12
N THR A 42 10.47 4.00 -6.24
CA THR A 42 10.41 5.45 -6.22
C THR A 42 9.00 5.87 -5.79
N LEU A 43 8.84 7.10 -5.27
CA LEU A 43 7.54 7.57 -4.78
C LEU A 43 6.43 7.36 -5.82
N ASP A 44 6.71 7.63 -7.09
CA ASP A 44 5.82 7.44 -8.24
C ASP A 44 5.46 5.97 -8.52
N GLN A 45 6.31 5.01 -8.14
CA GLN A 45 6.00 3.58 -8.27
C GLN A 45 5.10 3.05 -7.16
N GLY A 46 5.12 3.73 -5.99
CA GLY A 46 4.30 3.38 -4.83
C GLY A 46 2.93 4.03 -4.77
N LEU A 47 2.61 5.01 -5.63
CA LEU A 47 1.31 5.68 -5.60
C LEU A 47 0.19 4.76 -6.12
N GLY A 48 -0.89 4.67 -5.34
CA GLY A 48 -2.09 3.93 -5.68
C GLY A 48 -3.38 4.72 -5.46
N VAL A 49 -4.46 4.24 -6.08
CA VAL A 49 -5.80 4.81 -5.96
C VAL A 49 -6.85 3.70 -5.75
N ASN A 50 -7.90 3.97 -4.99
CA ASN A 50 -9.01 3.03 -4.83
C ASN A 50 -9.96 3.11 -6.03
N ILE A 51 -10.44 1.96 -6.49
CA ILE A 51 -11.50 1.85 -7.50
C ILE A 51 -12.67 1.04 -6.93
N HIS A 52 -13.84 1.09 -7.58
CA HIS A 52 -15.03 0.33 -7.17
C HIS A 52 -15.70 -0.37 -8.37
N PHE A 53 -14.90 -0.83 -9.33
CA PHE A 53 -15.38 -1.55 -10.51
C PHE A 53 -14.41 -2.69 -10.87
N THR A 54 -14.95 -3.70 -11.57
CA THR A 54 -14.15 -4.75 -12.24
C THR A 54 -14.18 -4.62 -13.76
N ASP A 55 -15.12 -3.84 -14.29
CA ASP A 55 -15.30 -3.56 -15.72
C ASP A 55 -15.14 -2.05 -15.95
N PRO A 56 -13.94 -1.58 -16.36
CA PRO A 56 -13.69 -0.17 -16.54
C PRO A 56 -14.44 0.38 -17.76
N GLN A 57 -14.98 1.59 -17.61
CA GLN A 57 -15.46 2.36 -18.76
C GLN A 57 -14.29 2.73 -19.69
N PRO A 58 -14.57 2.96 -20.99
CA PRO A 58 -13.55 3.37 -21.94
C PRO A 58 -12.73 4.57 -21.45
N GLY A 59 -11.42 4.37 -21.28
CA GLY A 59 -10.47 5.41 -20.89
C GLY A 59 -10.14 5.52 -19.39
N GLU A 60 -10.88 4.87 -18.48
CA GLU A 60 -10.63 4.97 -17.03
C GLU A 60 -9.24 4.47 -16.65
N MET A 61 -8.82 3.32 -17.18
CA MET A 61 -7.47 2.78 -16.94
C MET A 61 -6.37 3.73 -17.42
N LYS A 62 -6.57 4.36 -18.58
CA LYS A 62 -5.64 5.33 -19.13
C LYS A 62 -5.52 6.55 -18.21
N MET A 63 -6.66 7.05 -17.72
CA MET A 63 -6.70 8.20 -16.81
C MET A 63 -5.92 7.93 -15.51
N ILE A 64 -6.11 6.74 -14.92
CA ILE A 64 -5.36 6.32 -13.72
C ILE A 64 -3.86 6.29 -14.00
N ALA A 65 -3.44 5.68 -15.11
CA ALA A 65 -2.03 5.56 -15.47
C ALA A 65 -1.38 6.92 -15.81
N ASP A 66 -2.08 7.78 -16.55
CA ASP A 66 -1.66 9.14 -16.91
C ASP A 66 -1.52 10.06 -15.68
N ALA A 67 -2.37 9.85 -14.66
CA ALA A 67 -2.28 10.56 -13.39
C ALA A 67 -1.05 10.16 -12.54
N GLY A 68 -0.28 9.15 -12.97
CA GLY A 68 0.95 8.71 -12.32
C GLY A 68 0.78 7.56 -11.34
N PHE A 69 -0.44 7.03 -11.16
CA PHE A 69 -0.66 5.87 -10.31
C PHE A 69 -0.12 4.57 -10.94
N ARG A 70 0.34 3.64 -10.10
CA ARG A 70 0.80 2.31 -10.52
C ARG A 70 0.09 1.17 -9.80
N TRP A 71 -0.71 1.50 -8.79
CA TRP A 71 -1.50 0.55 -8.03
C TRP A 71 -2.98 0.94 -8.03
N VAL A 72 -3.85 -0.06 -8.09
CA VAL A 72 -5.25 0.08 -7.70
C VAL A 72 -5.51 -0.71 -6.43
N ARG A 73 -6.33 -0.17 -5.54
CA ARG A 73 -6.94 -0.91 -4.42
C ARG A 73 -8.39 -1.22 -4.77
N MET A 74 -8.81 -2.47 -4.61
CA MET A 74 -10.15 -2.93 -4.99
C MET A 74 -10.65 -4.06 -4.07
N ASP A 75 -11.93 -4.02 -3.74
CA ASP A 75 -12.63 -5.06 -2.98
C ASP A 75 -12.67 -6.37 -3.78
N PHE A 76 -12.14 -7.45 -3.21
CA PHE A 76 -12.21 -8.80 -3.77
C PHE A 76 -13.29 -9.58 -3.01
N VAL A 77 -14.55 -9.43 -3.46
CA VAL A 77 -15.73 -9.74 -2.67
C VAL A 77 -16.05 -11.24 -2.66
N TRP A 78 -16.00 -11.86 -1.48
CA TRP A 78 -16.23 -13.28 -1.23
C TRP A 78 -17.62 -13.73 -1.64
N ASP A 79 -18.65 -12.96 -1.29
CA ASP A 79 -20.04 -13.25 -1.64
C ASP A 79 -20.29 -13.21 -3.16
N ALA A 80 -19.50 -12.43 -3.89
CA ALA A 80 -19.61 -12.33 -5.34
C ALA A 80 -18.91 -13.49 -6.05
N THR A 81 -17.84 -14.03 -5.44
CA THR A 81 -16.93 -15.00 -6.07
C THR A 81 -17.11 -16.43 -5.60
N GLU A 82 -17.78 -16.68 -4.47
CA GLU A 82 -18.20 -18.02 -4.02
C GLU A 82 -19.72 -18.06 -3.81
N ARG A 83 -20.48 -18.23 -4.90
CA ARG A 83 -21.96 -18.30 -4.83
C ARG A 83 -22.48 -19.69 -4.47
N GLU A 84 -21.63 -20.70 -4.62
CA GLU A 84 -21.89 -22.08 -4.22
C GLU A 84 -20.68 -22.59 -3.42
N ARG A 85 -20.92 -23.35 -2.34
CA ARG A 85 -19.85 -23.75 -1.41
C ARG A 85 -18.73 -24.50 -2.14
N GLY A 86 -17.51 -23.97 -2.04
CA GLY A 86 -16.30 -24.51 -2.65
C GLY A 86 -16.21 -24.35 -4.17
N ARG A 87 -17.12 -23.61 -4.80
CA ARG A 87 -17.07 -23.28 -6.23
C ARG A 87 -16.82 -21.79 -6.40
N TYR A 88 -15.68 -21.47 -7.01
CA TYR A 88 -15.22 -20.10 -7.17
C TYR A 88 -15.35 -19.65 -8.62
N ASP A 89 -15.88 -18.44 -8.80
CA ASP A 89 -15.89 -17.72 -10.08
C ASP A 89 -15.14 -16.39 -9.88
N PHE A 90 -13.98 -16.28 -10.51
CA PHE A 90 -13.13 -15.09 -10.45
C PHE A 90 -13.11 -14.30 -11.77
N SER A 91 -14.02 -14.62 -12.71
CA SER A 91 -14.00 -14.07 -14.07
C SER A 91 -14.06 -12.54 -14.14
N ALA A 92 -14.83 -11.90 -13.26
CA ALA A 92 -14.88 -10.44 -13.17
C ALA A 92 -13.50 -9.83 -12.81
N TYR A 93 -12.76 -10.48 -11.90
CA TYR A 93 -11.43 -10.04 -11.49
C TYR A 93 -10.36 -10.41 -12.52
N ASP A 94 -10.54 -11.50 -13.27
CA ASP A 94 -9.70 -11.81 -14.44
C ASP A 94 -9.79 -10.71 -15.50
N HIS A 95 -11.01 -10.23 -15.77
CA HIS A 95 -11.26 -9.11 -16.67
C HIS A 95 -10.57 -7.83 -16.17
N LEU A 96 -10.75 -7.49 -14.89
CA LEU A 96 -10.11 -6.33 -14.28
C LEU A 96 -8.59 -6.39 -14.43
N MET A 97 -7.99 -7.53 -14.08
CA MET A 97 -6.55 -7.71 -14.17
C MET A 97 -6.04 -7.61 -15.62
N GLN A 98 -6.78 -8.12 -16.59
CA GLN A 98 -6.43 -7.96 -18.02
C GLN A 98 -6.42 -6.48 -18.42
N SER A 99 -7.39 -5.70 -17.94
CA SER A 99 -7.45 -4.26 -18.18
C SER A 99 -6.30 -3.50 -17.52
N LEU A 100 -5.92 -3.87 -16.29
CA LEU A 100 -4.79 -3.27 -15.56
C LEU A 100 -3.45 -3.54 -16.27
N GLU A 101 -3.23 -4.78 -16.72
CA GLU A 101 -2.00 -5.20 -17.38
C GLU A 101 -1.69 -4.40 -18.66
N GLN A 102 -2.72 -4.04 -19.43
CA GLN A 102 -2.57 -3.21 -20.64
C GLN A 102 -1.92 -1.85 -20.35
N PHE A 103 -2.10 -1.33 -19.13
CA PHE A 103 -1.59 -0.03 -18.68
C PHE A 103 -0.45 -0.17 -17.65
N LYS A 104 0.07 -1.39 -17.45
CA LYS A 104 1.11 -1.69 -16.45
C LYS A 104 0.72 -1.28 -15.03
N LEU A 105 -0.57 -1.35 -14.73
CA LEU A 105 -1.11 -1.15 -13.38
C LEU A 105 -1.08 -2.47 -12.62
N ARG A 106 -0.89 -2.39 -11.30
CA ARG A 106 -0.87 -3.52 -10.38
C ARG A 106 -2.06 -3.45 -9.44
N ALA A 107 -2.48 -4.59 -8.89
CA ALA A 107 -3.61 -4.65 -7.98
C ALA A 107 -3.18 -4.96 -6.54
N LEU A 108 -3.77 -4.23 -5.60
CA LEU A 108 -3.95 -4.65 -4.23
C LEU A 108 -5.42 -5.04 -4.05
N PHE A 109 -5.66 -6.32 -3.81
CA PHE A 109 -6.99 -6.88 -3.61
C PHE A 109 -7.26 -7.11 -2.13
N ILE A 110 -8.44 -6.68 -1.68
CA ILE A 110 -8.88 -6.82 -0.30
C ILE A 110 -9.74 -8.07 -0.21
N LEU A 111 -9.33 -9.04 0.58
CA LEU A 111 -10.13 -10.23 0.85
C LEU A 111 -11.26 -9.85 1.81
N ASP A 112 -12.43 -9.54 1.29
CA ASP A 112 -13.61 -9.11 2.03
C ASP A 112 -14.88 -9.55 1.30
N TYR A 113 -16.10 -9.22 1.70
CA TYR A 113 -16.55 -9.18 3.08
C TYR A 113 -16.91 -10.61 3.51
N GLY A 114 -17.96 -10.80 4.31
CA GLY A 114 -18.51 -12.14 4.55
C GLY A 114 -19.27 -12.69 3.34
N ASN A 115 -19.75 -13.92 3.47
CA ASN A 115 -20.49 -14.63 2.43
C ASN A 115 -21.76 -15.25 3.02
N ALA A 116 -22.90 -15.12 2.34
CA ALA A 116 -24.21 -15.58 2.81
C ALA A 116 -24.25 -17.08 3.12
N LEU A 117 -23.37 -17.87 2.50
CA LEU A 117 -23.23 -19.29 2.77
C LEU A 117 -22.66 -19.59 4.17
N TYR A 118 -21.86 -18.68 4.76
CA TYR A 118 -21.10 -18.91 5.99
C TYR A 118 -21.36 -17.87 7.11
N GLY A 119 -21.97 -16.74 6.77
CA GLY A 119 -22.22 -15.61 7.67
C GLY A 119 -21.41 -14.36 7.29
N LYS A 120 -21.86 -13.20 7.80
CA LYS A 120 -21.28 -11.88 7.53
C LYS A 120 -21.09 -11.11 8.84
N PRO A 121 -19.86 -10.88 9.34
CA PRO A 121 -18.55 -11.36 8.88
C PRO A 121 -18.24 -12.83 9.28
N PRO A 122 -17.11 -13.45 8.84
CA PRO A 122 -16.77 -14.84 9.20
C PRO A 122 -16.34 -15.00 10.67
N ARG A 123 -17.32 -15.06 11.59
CA ARG A 123 -17.08 -15.14 13.05
C ARG A 123 -16.95 -16.57 13.60
N THR A 124 -17.46 -17.57 12.90
CA THR A 124 -17.39 -18.97 13.32
C THR A 124 -16.10 -19.65 12.82
N GLU A 125 -15.72 -20.77 13.43
CA GLU A 125 -14.57 -21.54 12.96
C GLU A 125 -14.77 -22.03 11.52
N ASP A 126 -15.93 -22.60 11.22
CA ASP A 126 -16.28 -23.05 9.86
C ASP A 126 -16.20 -21.91 8.83
N ALA A 127 -16.67 -20.71 9.20
CA ALA A 127 -16.60 -19.54 8.32
C ALA A 127 -15.17 -19.05 8.10
N ARG A 128 -14.33 -19.03 9.15
CA ARG A 128 -12.90 -18.69 9.01
C ARG A 128 -12.16 -19.70 8.13
N GLN A 129 -12.43 -20.99 8.30
CA GLN A 129 -11.84 -22.03 7.47
C GLN A 129 -12.30 -21.94 6.02
N ALA A 130 -13.56 -21.60 5.76
CA ALA A 130 -14.06 -21.37 4.41
C ALA A 130 -13.43 -20.14 3.77
N PHE A 131 -13.37 -19.02 4.50
CA PHE A 131 -12.70 -17.80 4.06
C PHE A 131 -11.23 -18.06 3.70
N ALA A 132 -10.50 -18.81 4.53
CA ALA A 132 -9.11 -19.17 4.25
C ALA A 132 -8.96 -20.02 2.98
N ARG A 133 -9.86 -21.00 2.75
CA ARG A 133 -9.83 -21.81 1.51
C ARG A 133 -10.10 -20.96 0.27
N TRP A 134 -11.06 -20.04 0.35
CA TRP A 134 -11.37 -19.11 -0.73
C TRP A 134 -10.20 -18.16 -1.02
N ALA A 135 -9.60 -17.56 0.01
CA ALA A 135 -8.42 -16.70 -0.11
C ALA A 135 -7.23 -17.43 -0.75
N VAL A 136 -6.97 -18.68 -0.33
CA VAL A 136 -5.93 -19.53 -0.94
C VAL A 136 -6.23 -19.84 -2.40
N ALA A 137 -7.50 -20.10 -2.75
CA ALA A 137 -7.89 -20.34 -4.12
C ALA A 137 -7.68 -19.11 -5.01
N ALA A 138 -8.06 -17.92 -4.52
CA ALA A 138 -7.82 -16.65 -5.21
C ALA A 138 -6.32 -16.38 -5.40
N ALA A 139 -5.52 -16.49 -4.34
CA ALA A 139 -4.07 -16.29 -4.42
C ALA A 139 -3.38 -17.26 -5.40
N LYS A 140 -3.84 -18.52 -5.48
CA LYS A 140 -3.35 -19.49 -6.46
C LYS A 140 -3.78 -19.15 -7.88
N HIS A 141 -5.03 -18.72 -8.08
CA HIS A 141 -5.57 -18.36 -9.39
C HIS A 141 -4.81 -17.17 -10.01
N PHE A 142 -4.50 -16.14 -9.22
CA PHE A 142 -3.76 -14.96 -9.68
C PHE A 142 -2.24 -15.05 -9.47
N ALA A 143 -1.70 -16.24 -9.18
CA ALA A 143 -0.28 -16.43 -8.96
C ALA A 143 0.54 -15.97 -10.17
N GLY A 144 1.64 -15.24 -9.92
CA GLY A 144 2.49 -14.70 -10.98
C GLY A 144 2.01 -13.39 -11.62
N ARG A 145 0.82 -12.88 -11.25
CA ARG A 145 0.28 -11.59 -11.76
C ARG A 145 0.60 -10.38 -10.87
N GLY A 146 1.44 -10.56 -9.85
CA GLY A 146 1.94 -9.47 -9.01
C GLY A 146 0.91 -8.81 -8.09
N VAL A 147 -0.17 -9.52 -7.74
CA VAL A 147 -1.21 -9.04 -6.81
C VAL A 147 -0.68 -8.98 -5.38
N ILE A 148 -0.97 -7.88 -4.68
CA ILE A 148 -0.85 -7.76 -3.22
C ILE A 148 -2.20 -8.08 -2.59
N TRP A 149 -2.19 -8.83 -1.48
CA TRP A 149 -3.41 -9.23 -0.78
C TRP A 149 -3.52 -8.54 0.58
N GLU A 150 -4.61 -7.81 0.80
CA GLU A 150 -4.99 -7.24 2.10
C GLU A 150 -6.02 -8.15 2.76
N THR A 151 -5.83 -8.48 4.04
CA THR A 151 -6.76 -9.35 4.77
C THR A 151 -7.82 -8.52 5.47
N TYR A 152 -9.01 -8.50 4.88
CA TYR A 152 -10.23 -7.88 5.40
C TYR A 152 -10.21 -6.35 5.49
N ASN A 153 -11.37 -5.72 5.24
CA ASN A 153 -11.55 -4.27 5.36
C ASN A 153 -12.18 -3.89 6.72
N GLU A 154 -11.56 -2.94 7.43
CA GLU A 154 -12.09 -2.30 8.65
C GLU A 154 -12.82 -3.26 9.63
N PRO A 155 -12.17 -4.34 10.11
CA PRO A 155 -12.82 -5.35 10.95
C PRO A 155 -13.34 -4.84 12.30
N ASN A 156 -12.94 -3.62 12.69
CA ASN A 156 -13.41 -2.92 13.88
C ASN A 156 -14.78 -2.26 13.72
N VAL A 157 -15.28 -2.12 12.49
CA VAL A 157 -16.59 -1.51 12.23
C VAL A 157 -17.68 -2.59 12.39
N PRO A 158 -18.74 -2.33 13.21
CA PRO A 158 -19.79 -3.31 13.50
C PRO A 158 -20.58 -3.81 12.29
#